data_AF-A0A6I4HYS9-F1
#
_entry.id   AF-A0A6I4HYS9-F1
#
_cell.length_a   1.000
_cell.length_b   1.000
_cell.length_c   1.000
_cell.angle_alpha   90.00
_cell.angle_beta   90.00
_cell.angle_gamma   90.00
#
_symmetry.space_group_name_H-M   'P 1'
#
loop_
_entity.id
_entity.type
_entity.pdbx_description
1 polymer ?
#
loop_
_entity_poly.entity_id
_entity_poly.type
_entity_poly.pdbx_seq_one_letter_code
_entity_poly.pdbx_strand_id
1 'polypeptide(L)'
;MRTSLNKIAETEIFLQGDMEPNDALLFKADMLINPSLEENVTAQARTYHLIKQYSRKQLKAELETVHQKLFTQSRFRIFAERVKRLFNDEPFK
;
A
#
# COMPACT_ATOMS: atom_id res chain seq x y z
N MET A 1 24.54 -0.64 20.30
CA MET A 1 23.65 -0.58 19.12
C MET A 1 22.43 -1.52 19.29
N ARG A 2 21.59 -1.30 20.31
CA ARG A 2 20.28 -1.99 20.48
C ARG A 2 19.12 -1.00 20.48
N THR A 3 19.37 0.22 20.98
CA THR A 3 18.43 1.34 21.01
C THR A 3 17.97 1.79 19.61
N SER A 4 18.85 1.79 18.60
CA SER A 4 18.46 2.16 17.23
C SER A 4 17.50 1.13 16.60
N LEU A 5 17.74 -0.16 16.80
CA LEU A 5 16.86 -1.23 16.28
C LEU A 5 15.48 -1.21 16.94
N ASN A 6 15.42 -0.98 18.25
CA ASN A 6 14.14 -0.85 18.96
C ASN A 6 13.35 0.36 18.45
N LYS A 7 14.01 1.51 18.22
CA LYS A 7 13.36 2.70 17.67
C LYS A 7 12.82 2.48 16.26
N ILE A 8 13.52 1.72 15.43
CA ILE A 8 13.03 1.35 14.09
C ILE A 8 11.78 0.47 14.21
N ALA A 9 11.80 -0.52 15.11
CA ALA A 9 10.65 -1.39 15.34
C ALA A 9 9.43 -0.64 15.90
N GLU A 10 9.62 0.26 16.87
CA GLU A 10 8.56 1.11 17.41
C GLU A 10 8.00 2.07 16.35
N THR A 11 8.87 2.67 15.54
CA THR A 11 8.45 3.49 14.40
C THR A 11 7.62 2.70 13.40
N GLU A 12 7.99 1.44 13.15
CA GLU A 12 7.24 0.57 12.25
C GLU A 12 5.82 0.30 12.76
N ILE A 13 5.71 -0.12 14.02
CA ILE A 13 4.42 -0.39 14.67
C ILE A 13 3.55 0.88 14.67
N PHE A 14 4.16 2.04 14.94
CA PHE A 14 3.46 3.34 14.89
C PHE A 14 2.96 3.67 13.48
N LEU A 15 3.79 3.53 12.44
CA LEU A 15 3.44 3.85 11.06
C LEU A 15 2.41 2.88 10.47
N GLN A 16 2.40 1.62 10.90
CA GLN A 16 1.39 0.63 10.53
C GLN A 16 0.04 0.88 11.21
N GLY A 17 0.02 1.65 12.30
CA GLY A 17 -1.17 1.91 13.10
C GLY A 17 -1.49 0.80 14.11
N ASP A 18 -0.54 -0.10 14.35
CA ASP A 18 -0.68 -1.26 15.23
C ASP A 18 -0.25 -0.97 16.68
N MET A 19 0.19 0.26 16.95
CA MET A 19 0.58 0.70 18.29
C MET A 19 -0.65 0.92 19.17
N GLU A 20 -0.60 0.42 20.40
CA GLU A 20 -1.64 0.66 21.39
C GLU A 20 -1.90 2.17 21.59
N PRO A 21 -3.15 2.62 21.75
CA PRO A 21 -3.48 4.05 21.71
C PRO A 21 -2.71 4.92 22.73
N ASN A 22 -2.48 4.39 23.93
CA ASN A 22 -1.72 5.09 24.97
C ASN A 22 -0.24 5.20 24.60
N ASP A 23 0.35 4.13 24.06
CA ASP A 23 1.73 4.12 23.61
C ASP A 23 1.92 5.03 22.40
N ALA A 24 0.95 5.06 21.48
CA ALA A 24 0.94 5.98 20.34
C ALA A 24 0.88 7.45 20.79
N LEU A 25 0.17 7.76 21.88
CA LEU A 25 0.14 9.10 22.44
C LEU A 25 1.49 9.48 23.05
N LEU A 26 2.11 8.57 23.82
CA LEU A 26 3.45 8.79 24.38
C LEU A 26 4.50 8.94 23.28
N PHE A 27 4.43 8.12 22.23
CA PHE A 27 5.33 8.18 21.10
C PHE A 27 5.22 9.51 20.35
N LYS A 28 4.00 10.02 20.14
CA LYS A 28 3.78 11.37 19.60
C LYS A 28 4.36 12.46 20.48
N ALA A 29 4.24 12.34 21.80
CA ALA A 29 4.87 13.29 22.72
C ALA A 29 6.40 13.23 22.64
N ASP A 30 6.99 12.03 22.51
CA ASP A 30 8.45 11.87 22.33
C ASP A 30 8.93 12.51 21.02
N MET A 31 8.18 12.35 19.92
CA MET A 31 8.49 13.02 18.66
C MET A 31 8.52 14.55 18.77
N LEU A 32 7.69 15.16 19.64
CA LEU A 32 7.68 16.62 19.84
C LEU A 32 8.92 17.14 20.57
N ILE A 33 9.49 16.35 21.47
CA ILE A 33 10.66 16.73 22.27
C ILE A 33 11.97 16.21 21.68
N ASN A 34 11.90 15.27 20.73
CA ASN A 34 13.03 14.64 20.08
C ASN A 34 12.98 14.85 18.54
N PRO A 35 13.53 15.96 18.03
CA PRO A 35 13.48 16.28 16.60
C PRO A 35 14.11 15.19 15.71
N SER A 36 15.16 14.53 16.18
CA SER A 36 15.78 13.43 15.43
C SER A 36 14.84 12.23 15.28
N LEU A 37 13.99 11.95 16.27
CA LEU A 37 12.97 10.91 16.14
C LEU A 37 11.91 11.32 15.10
N GLU A 38 11.42 12.56 15.17
CA GLU A 38 10.46 13.08 14.19
C GLU A 38 11.00 13.00 12.75
N GLU A 39 12.23 13.45 12.52
CA GLU A 39 12.86 13.40 11.21
C GLU A 39 12.94 11.97 10.66
N ASN A 40 13.32 11.00 11.50
CA ASN A 40 13.40 9.59 11.12
C ASN A 40 12.03 9.01 10.77
N VAL A 41 11.01 9.26 11.60
CA VAL A 41 9.63 8.80 11.36
C VAL A 41 9.10 9.41 10.06
N THR A 42 9.29 10.70 9.86
CA THR A 42 8.87 11.42 8.65
C THR A 42 9.58 10.90 7.40
N ALA A 43 10.89 10.63 7.48
CA ALA A 43 11.64 10.04 6.37
C ALA A 43 11.17 8.63 6.01
N GLN A 44 10.91 7.78 7.00
CA GLN A 44 10.38 6.44 6.80
C GLN A 44 8.98 6.47 6.19
N ALA A 45 8.08 7.32 6.70
CA ALA A 45 6.74 7.51 6.15
C ALA A 45 6.77 7.95 4.67
N ARG A 46 7.64 8.90 4.31
CA ARG A 46 7.82 9.35 2.93
C ARG A 46 8.34 8.24 2.03
N THR A 47 9.31 7.46 2.51
CA THR A 47 9.84 6.30 1.80
C THR A 47 8.74 5.29 1.49
N TYR A 48 7.91 4.94 2.47
CA TYR A 48 6.77 4.05 2.26
C TYR A 48 5.73 4.62 1.31
N HIS A 49 5.47 5.92 1.37
CA HIS A 49 4.59 6.57 0.40
C HIS A 49 5.11 6.41 -1.04
N LEU A 50 6.39 6.65 -1.27
CA LEU A 50 7.03 6.51 -2.58
C LEU A 50 6.99 5.06 -3.07
N ILE A 51 7.35 4.09 -2.21
CA ILE A 51 7.29 2.66 -2.54
C ILE A 51 5.85 2.29 -2.92
N LYS A 52 4.87 2.65 -2.10
CA LYS A 52 3.45 2.35 -2.36
C LYS A 52 2.97 2.93 -3.69
N GLN A 53 3.33 4.17 -3.99
CA GLN A 53 2.98 4.80 -5.26
C GLN A 53 3.62 4.07 -6.46
N TYR A 54 4.90 3.73 -6.35
CA TYR A 54 5.62 3.01 -7.39
C TYR A 54 5.05 1.61 -7.61
N SER A 55 4.89 0.82 -6.54
CA SER A 55 4.33 -0.53 -6.60
C SER A 55 2.91 -0.54 -7.17
N ARG A 56 2.08 0.48 -6.87
CA ARG A 56 0.75 0.64 -7.50
C ARG A 56 0.83 0.84 -9.01
N LYS A 57 1.77 1.65 -9.49
CA LYS A 57 1.99 1.85 -10.93
C LYS A 57 2.43 0.56 -11.61
N GLN A 58 3.35 -0.16 -10.98
CA GLN A 58 3.83 -1.45 -11.49
C GLN A 58 2.69 -2.48 -11.54
N LEU A 59 1.94 -2.66 -10.45
CA LEU A 59 0.80 -3.57 -10.40
C LEU A 59 -0.25 -3.23 -11.47
N LYS A 60 -0.52 -1.94 -11.70
CA LYS A 60 -1.42 -1.51 -12.76
C LYS A 60 -0.91 -1.91 -14.15
N ALA A 61 0.39 -1.77 -14.42
CA ALA A 61 0.97 -2.16 -15.70
C ALA A 61 0.92 -3.69 -15.91
N GLU A 62 1.13 -4.47 -14.86
CA GLU A 62 0.98 -5.94 -14.89
C GLU A 62 -0.47 -6.34 -15.16
N LEU A 63 -1.42 -5.72 -14.46
CA LEU A 63 -2.86 -5.95 -14.68
C LEU A 63 -3.29 -5.58 -16.09
N GLU A 64 -2.80 -4.46 -16.63
CA GLU A 64 -3.09 -4.06 -18.01
C GLU A 64 -2.54 -5.09 -19.00
N THR A 65 -1.34 -5.60 -18.76
CA THR A 65 -0.75 -6.65 -19.60
C THR A 65 -1.58 -7.93 -19.58
N VAL A 66 -2.07 -8.34 -18.41
CA VAL A 66 -2.97 -9.49 -18.25
C VAL A 66 -4.31 -9.22 -18.95
N HIS A 67 -4.88 -8.03 -18.77
CA HIS A 67 -6.12 -7.61 -19.42
C HIS A 67 -5.99 -7.69 -20.95
N GLN A 68 -4.94 -7.09 -21.52
CA GLN A 68 -4.69 -7.14 -22.95
C GLN A 68 -4.59 -8.59 -23.45
N LYS A 69 -3.84 -9.46 -22.76
CA LYS A 69 -3.74 -10.87 -23.14
C LYS A 69 -5.10 -11.57 -23.14
N LEU A 70 -5.89 -11.41 -22.08
CA LEU A 70 -7.17 -12.10 -21.91
C LEU A 70 -8.25 -11.62 -22.89
N PHE A 71 -8.22 -10.36 -23.31
CA PHE A 71 -9.29 -9.77 -24.12
C PHE A 71 -8.94 -9.60 -25.62
N THR A 72 -7.66 -9.74 -26.00
CA THR A 72 -7.24 -9.64 -27.43
C THR A 72 -6.83 -10.97 -28.05
N GLN A 73 -6.27 -11.91 -27.27
CA GLN A 73 -5.82 -13.18 -27.84
C GLN A 73 -6.99 -14.14 -28.07
N SER A 74 -7.04 -14.72 -29.27
CA SER A 74 -8.10 -15.65 -29.68
C SER A 74 -8.26 -16.86 -28.73
N ARG A 75 -7.16 -17.30 -28.10
CA ARG A 75 -7.15 -18.40 -27.12
C ARG A 75 -8.04 -18.14 -25.90
N PHE A 76 -8.24 -16.87 -25.50
CA PHE A 76 -9.03 -16.50 -24.32
C PHE A 76 -10.42 -15.96 -24.66
N ARG A 77 -10.86 -16.07 -25.92
CA ARG A 77 -12.13 -15.50 -26.40
C ARG A 77 -13.35 -15.92 -25.58
N ILE A 78 -13.47 -17.20 -25.23
CA ILE A 78 -14.61 -17.72 -24.43
C ILE A 78 -14.67 -17.06 -23.05
N PHE A 79 -13.51 -16.85 -22.41
CA PHE A 79 -13.42 -16.17 -21.14
C PHE A 79 -13.83 -14.69 -21.27
N ALA A 80 -13.28 -13.97 -22.26
CA ALA A 80 -13.64 -12.58 -22.52
C ALA A 80 -15.14 -12.39 -22.81
N GLU A 81 -15.74 -13.28 -23.60
CA GLU A 81 -17.19 -13.24 -23.90
C GLU A 81 -18.07 -13.56 -22.69
N ARG A 82 -17.63 -14.45 -21.78
CA ARG A 82 -18.33 -14.72 -20.52
C ARG A 82 -18.30 -13.50 -19.60
N VAL A 83 -17.14 -12.88 -19.45
CA VAL A 83 -16.99 -11.68 -18.63
C VAL A 83 -17.83 -10.53 -19.19
N LYS A 84 -17.80 -10.28 -20.51
CA LYS A 84 -18.62 -9.25 -21.15
C LYS A 84 -20.12 -9.45 -20.92
N ARG A 85 -20.60 -10.71 -20.91
CA ARG A 85 -22.01 -11.02 -20.62
C ARG A 85 -22.44 -10.62 -19.22
N LEU A 86 -21.58 -10.79 -18.21
CA LEU A 86 -21.85 -10.34 -16.83
C LEU A 86 -22.14 -8.84 -16.72
N PHE A 87 -21.67 -8.03 -17.68
CA PHE A 87 -21.88 -6.59 -17.71
C PHE A 87 -22.91 -6.14 -18.77
N ASN A 88 -23.37 -7.05 -19.62
CA ASN A 88 -24.36 -6.78 -20.67
C ASN A 88 -25.76 -7.33 -20.33
N ASP A 89 -25.87 -8.30 -19.43
CA ASP A 89 -27.14 -8.77 -18.89
C ASP A 89 -27.61 -7.75 -17.82
N GLU A 90 -28.44 -6.78 -18.25
CA GLU A 90 -29.12 -5.67 -17.51
C GLU A 90 -28.45 -5.07 -16.23
N PRO A 91 -28.12 -3.75 -16.23
CA PRO A 91 -27.79 -3.04 -15.00
C PRO A 91 -29.06 -2.60 -14.26
N PHE A 92 -29.08 -2.82 -12.94
CA PHE A 92 -29.70 -1.96 -11.92
C PHE A 92 -30.87 -1.08 -12.40
N LYS A 93 -32.10 -1.59 -12.31
CA LYS A 93 -33.29 -0.76 -12.14
C LYS A 93 -33.52 -0.48 -10.66
#